data_AF-K9ZA90-F1
#
_entry.id   AF-K9ZA90-F1
#
_cell.length_a   1.000
_cell.length_b   1.000
_cell.length_c   1.000
_cell.angle_alpha   90.00
_cell.angle_beta   90.00
_cell.angle_gamma   90.00
#
_symmetry.space_group_name_H-M   'P 1'
#
loop_
_entity.id
_entity.type
_entity.pdbx_description
1 polymer ?
#
loop_
_entity_poly.entity_id
_entity_poly.type
_entity_poly.pdbx_seq_one_letter_code
_entity_poly.pdbx_strand_id
1 'polypeptide(L)'
;MLRRRNQTWIQKKSRLIIGAIAIVGLILTLYLTITKLAGGEVACTTEVANTAAGCSSVLDSAYAYPFDPQGKTGPPLSLFGSLAYLVMAIFALSPLFINPEKSKQLRLSLEKWTWWGMLVGSFAMATFSAYLMYVLAFELQTVCYYCIGSALFSLSLLTLTIIGNDWEDMGQIIFTGVAIALITLVSTVGVYANVNADVATNQPATEISQNGKIIITRPTVEAKPPIGWEITTTSGESEIALAKHLAQSDAVMYSAYWCPHCYDQKQLFGQEAFNNHLKKIECAPDGLKGEPQKCVDANIRAFPTWIIQGQVYEGVQSLEKLAELTGYTGEQNFKYTLR
;
A
#
# COMPACT_ATOMS: atom_id res chain seq x y z
N MET A 1 -1.48 27.08 51.13
CA MET A 1 -0.10 26.73 50.72
C MET A 1 -0.13 26.15 49.32
N LEU A 2 0.07 26.98 48.28
CA LEU A 2 0.17 26.51 46.89
C LEU A 2 1.52 25.80 46.73
N ARG A 3 1.50 24.47 46.81
CA ARG A 3 2.65 23.62 46.53
C ARG A 3 3.04 23.85 45.07
N ARG A 4 4.09 24.66 44.85
CA ARG A 4 4.75 24.82 43.55
C ARG A 4 5.23 23.42 43.14
N ARG A 5 4.43 22.69 42.35
CA ARG A 5 4.82 21.40 41.79
C ARG A 5 6.05 21.67 40.92
N ASN A 6 7.20 21.13 41.34
CA ASN A 6 8.41 21.18 40.55
C ASN A 6 8.12 20.42 39.25
N GLN A 7 8.07 21.12 38.12
CA GLN A 7 7.86 20.49 36.83
C GLN A 7 8.96 19.46 36.59
N THR A 8 8.57 18.23 36.30
CA THR A 8 9.51 17.13 36.05
C THR A 8 10.33 17.42 34.79
N TRP A 9 11.53 16.85 34.68
CA TRP A 9 12.37 17.01 33.49
C TRP A 9 11.65 16.59 32.20
N ILE A 10 10.77 15.58 32.31
CA ILE A 10 9.93 15.08 31.23
C ILE A 10 8.97 16.16 30.73
N GLN A 11 8.28 16.89 31.63
CA GLN A 11 7.37 17.98 31.24
C GLN A 11 8.09 19.14 30.55
N LYS A 12 9.36 19.39 30.90
CA LYS A 12 10.16 20.46 30.28
C LYS A 12 10.66 20.11 28.87
N LYS A 13 10.95 18.83 28.61
CA LYS A 13 11.49 18.37 27.31
C LYS A 13 10.47 17.67 26.43
N SER A 14 9.28 17.35 26.93
CA SER A 14 8.24 16.59 26.22
C SER A 14 7.95 17.18 24.84
N ARG A 15 7.74 18.50 24.74
CA ARG A 15 7.48 19.18 23.47
C ARG A 15 8.60 19.02 22.44
N LEU A 16 9.86 19.08 22.87
CA LEU A 16 11.00 18.88 21.95
C LEU A 16 11.07 17.42 21.48
N ILE A 17 10.81 16.46 22.37
CA ILE A 17 10.81 15.03 22.02
C ILE A 17 9.63 14.71 21.08
N ILE A 18 8.43 15.21 21.38
CA ILE A 18 7.24 15.09 20.52
C ILE A 18 7.53 15.69 19.15
N GLY A 19 8.10 16.90 19.10
CA GLY A 19 8.50 17.55 17.85
C GLY A 19 9.51 16.74 17.05
N ALA A 20 10.53 16.16 17.70
CA ALA A 20 11.52 15.30 17.05
C ALA A 20 10.89 14.03 16.45
N ILE A 21 10.04 13.33 17.22
CA ILE A 21 9.32 12.14 16.73
C ILE A 21 8.40 12.51 15.56
N ALA A 22 7.69 13.64 15.66
CA ALA A 22 6.82 14.11 14.59
C ALA A 22 7.61 14.44 13.30
N ILE A 23 8.80 15.04 13.41
CA ILE A 23 9.66 15.30 12.25
C ILE A 23 10.18 13.99 11.64
N VAL A 24 10.59 13.02 12.44
CA VAL A 24 11.02 11.70 11.93
C VAL A 24 9.86 10.97 11.25
N GLY A 25 8.66 11.00 11.84
CA GLY A 25 7.44 10.46 11.23
C GLY A 25 7.08 11.18 9.93
N LEU A 26 7.26 12.49 9.86
CA LEU A 26 7.09 13.29 8.63
C LEU A 26 8.06 12.85 7.54
N ILE A 27 9.35 12.70 7.86
CA ILE A 27 10.37 12.24 6.90
C ILE A 27 10.01 10.85 6.37
N LEU A 28 9.63 9.92 7.26
CA LEU A 28 9.24 8.57 6.90
C LEU A 28 8.02 8.55 5.97
N THR A 29 6.95 9.27 6.33
CA THR A 29 5.72 9.29 5.53
C THR A 29 5.89 10.05 4.22
N LEU A 30 6.64 11.14 4.21
CA LEU A 30 6.97 11.90 3.00
C LEU A 30 7.82 11.07 2.04
N TYR A 31 8.78 10.29 2.54
CA TYR A 31 9.54 9.34 1.73
C TYR A 31 8.60 8.37 1.00
N LEU A 32 7.68 7.73 1.73
CA LEU A 32 6.69 6.81 1.13
C LEU A 32 5.75 7.50 0.14
N THR A 33 5.40 8.77 0.37
CA THR A 33 4.60 9.55 -0.59
C THR A 33 5.37 9.80 -1.87
N ILE A 34 6.64 10.19 -1.78
CA ILE A 34 7.48 10.45 -2.95
C ILE A 34 7.74 9.17 -3.73
N THR A 35 8.11 8.06 -3.07
CA THR A 35 8.34 6.79 -3.77
C THR A 35 7.11 6.33 -4.52
N LYS A 36 5.93 6.45 -3.90
CA LYS A 36 4.67 6.06 -4.53
C LYS A 36 4.31 6.94 -5.74
N LEU A 37 4.49 8.26 -5.64
CA LEU A 37 4.18 9.19 -6.73
C LEU A 37 5.22 9.15 -7.87
N ALA A 38 6.47 8.85 -7.55
CA ALA A 38 7.56 8.74 -8.53
C ALA A 38 7.66 7.35 -9.18
N GLY A 39 6.84 6.38 -8.75
CA GLY A 39 6.90 4.99 -9.23
C GLY A 39 8.19 4.25 -8.83
N GLY A 40 8.84 4.68 -7.73
CA GLY A 40 10.08 4.09 -7.24
C GLY A 40 9.84 2.94 -6.25
N GLU A 41 10.84 2.08 -6.12
CA GLU A 41 10.82 0.99 -5.14
C GLU A 41 11.13 1.50 -3.73
N VAL A 42 10.56 0.84 -2.72
CA VAL A 42 10.79 1.18 -1.32
C VAL A 42 12.10 0.53 -0.85
N ALA A 43 13.00 1.34 -0.30
CA ALA A 43 14.28 0.90 0.24
C ALA A 43 14.10 0.05 1.52
N CYS A 44 15.16 -0.60 1.99
CA CYS A 44 15.18 -1.37 3.24
C CYS A 44 14.10 -2.47 3.34
N THR A 45 13.87 -3.20 2.26
CA THR A 45 13.33 -4.57 2.35
C THR A 45 14.49 -5.45 2.83
N THR A 46 14.43 -5.94 4.06
CA THR A 46 15.56 -6.72 4.62
C THR A 46 15.75 -8.01 3.83
N GLU A 47 16.96 -8.22 3.29
CA GLU A 47 17.43 -9.45 2.62
C GLU A 47 17.54 -10.68 3.56
N VAL A 48 17.13 -10.54 4.83
CA VAL A 48 17.09 -11.64 5.80
C VAL A 48 15.66 -12.16 5.88
N ALA A 49 15.41 -13.24 5.13
CA ALA A 49 14.15 -13.94 4.86
C ALA A 49 13.45 -13.51 3.56
N ASN A 50 13.25 -14.51 2.70
CA ASN A 50 12.53 -14.53 1.43
C ASN A 50 11.13 -13.87 1.43
N THR A 51 11.02 -12.56 1.62
CA THR A 51 9.76 -11.82 1.50
C THR A 51 9.99 -10.45 0.85
N ALA A 52 10.36 -10.45 -0.44
CA ALA A 52 10.32 -9.28 -1.31
C ALA A 52 8.87 -8.75 -1.57
N ALA A 53 7.89 -9.14 -0.75
CA ALA A 53 6.46 -8.84 -0.87
C ALA A 53 5.87 -8.13 0.37
N GLY A 54 6.70 -7.49 1.21
CA GLY A 54 6.27 -6.89 2.48
C GLY A 54 5.53 -5.55 2.34
N CYS A 55 6.26 -4.43 2.26
CA CYS A 55 5.65 -3.08 2.27
C CYS A 55 5.08 -2.62 0.92
N SER A 56 5.64 -3.08 -0.21
CA SER A 56 5.15 -2.66 -1.54
C SER A 56 3.70 -3.11 -1.76
N SER A 57 3.39 -4.37 -1.42
CA SER A 57 2.04 -4.93 -1.53
C SER A 57 1.02 -4.15 -0.68
N VAL A 58 1.41 -3.74 0.53
CA VAL A 58 0.60 -2.88 1.40
C VAL A 58 0.35 -1.52 0.77
N LEU A 59 1.38 -0.87 0.21
CA LEU A 59 1.27 0.45 -0.40
C LEU A 59 0.53 0.44 -1.75
N ASP A 60 0.40 -0.72 -2.37
CA ASP A 60 -0.42 -0.96 -3.58
C ASP A 60 -1.82 -1.49 -3.27
N SER A 61 -2.15 -1.77 -2.00
CA SER A 61 -3.46 -2.25 -1.60
C SER A 61 -4.55 -1.17 -1.68
N ALA A 62 -5.83 -1.58 -1.65
CA ALA A 62 -6.96 -0.65 -1.58
C ALA A 62 -6.89 0.28 -0.35
N TYR A 63 -6.35 -0.22 0.76
CA TYR A 63 -6.17 0.54 2.00
C TYR A 63 -5.16 1.69 1.88
N ALA A 64 -4.36 1.73 0.83
CA ALA A 64 -3.45 2.85 0.56
C ALA A 64 -4.16 4.08 -0.04
N TYR A 65 -5.44 3.97 -0.42
CA TYR A 65 -6.18 5.02 -1.14
C TYR A 65 -7.51 5.34 -0.43
N PRO A 66 -7.52 6.20 0.59
CA PRO A 66 -8.71 6.45 1.40
C PRO A 66 -9.87 7.14 0.66
N PHE A 67 -9.63 7.80 -0.48
CA PHE A 67 -10.69 8.52 -1.22
C PHE A 67 -11.33 7.67 -2.32
N ASP A 68 -10.57 6.74 -2.90
CA ASP A 68 -11.07 5.77 -3.86
C ASP A 68 -10.32 4.44 -3.66
N PRO A 69 -10.73 3.65 -2.64
CA PRO A 69 -10.07 2.39 -2.33
C PRO A 69 -10.18 1.36 -3.46
N GLN A 70 -11.28 1.38 -4.23
CA GLN A 70 -11.54 0.40 -5.29
C GLN A 70 -10.81 0.73 -6.58
N GLY A 71 -10.87 1.99 -7.04
CA GLY A 71 -10.15 2.42 -8.25
C GLY A 71 -8.67 2.68 -8.01
N LYS A 72 -8.22 2.71 -6.74
CA LYS A 72 -6.85 3.07 -6.34
C LYS A 72 -6.42 4.42 -6.93
N THR A 73 -7.38 5.30 -7.12
CA THR A 73 -7.14 6.65 -7.62
C THR A 73 -7.08 7.65 -6.46
N GLY A 74 -6.41 8.77 -6.70
CA GLY A 74 -6.28 9.82 -5.71
C GLY A 74 -5.03 9.72 -4.82
N PRO A 75 -4.93 10.61 -3.83
CA PRO A 75 -3.72 10.78 -3.03
C PRO A 75 -3.44 9.56 -2.14
N PRO A 76 -2.18 9.11 -2.05
CA PRO A 76 -1.82 7.97 -1.22
C PRO A 76 -1.99 8.30 0.26
N LEU A 77 -2.28 7.29 1.07
CA LEU A 77 -2.48 7.43 2.51
C LEU A 77 -1.28 8.05 3.22
N SER A 78 -0.06 7.74 2.74
CA SER A 78 1.19 8.31 3.23
C SER A 78 1.20 9.85 3.17
N LEU A 79 0.51 10.46 2.21
CA LEU A 79 0.38 11.92 2.12
C LEU A 79 -0.39 12.47 3.33
N PHE A 80 -1.51 11.85 3.71
CA PHE A 80 -2.28 12.25 4.89
C PHE A 80 -1.49 12.01 6.18
N GLY A 81 -0.73 10.92 6.25
CA GLY A 81 0.23 10.68 7.32
C GLY A 81 1.25 11.82 7.44
N SER A 82 1.83 12.26 6.32
CA SER A 82 2.79 13.36 6.30
C SER A 82 2.18 14.67 6.78
N LEU A 83 0.95 15.01 6.35
CA LEU A 83 0.24 16.19 6.82
C LEU A 83 -0.05 16.12 8.33
N ALA A 84 -0.46 14.97 8.84
CA ALA A 84 -0.71 14.77 10.27
C ALA A 84 0.57 14.95 11.10
N TYR A 85 1.68 14.35 10.69
CA TYR A 85 2.98 14.52 11.36
C TYR A 85 3.49 15.97 11.28
N LEU A 86 3.27 16.67 10.17
CA LEU A 86 3.58 18.09 10.03
C LEU A 86 2.78 18.94 11.02
N VAL A 87 1.47 18.72 11.13
CA VAL A 87 0.61 19.43 12.09
C VAL A 87 1.07 19.19 13.52
N MET A 88 1.41 17.95 13.87
CA MET A 88 1.94 17.62 15.20
C MET A 88 3.28 18.32 15.48
N ALA A 89 4.19 18.38 14.50
CA ALA A 89 5.45 19.10 14.63
C ALA A 89 5.23 20.61 14.84
N ILE A 90 4.29 21.21 14.11
CA ILE A 90 3.93 22.62 14.26
C ILE A 90 3.37 22.89 15.65
N PHE A 91 2.41 22.09 16.14
CA PHE A 91 1.85 22.29 17.48
C PHE A 91 2.87 22.05 18.59
N ALA A 92 3.81 21.12 18.42
CA ALA A 92 4.87 20.88 19.38
C ALA A 92 5.85 22.05 19.48
N LEU A 93 6.28 22.59 18.34
CA LEU A 93 7.37 23.57 18.25
C LEU A 93 6.92 25.04 18.24
N SER A 94 5.70 25.34 17.78
CA SER A 94 5.20 26.71 17.62
C SER A 94 5.35 27.60 18.87
N PRO A 95 5.03 27.14 20.09
CA PRO A 95 5.21 27.96 21.29
C PRO A 95 6.66 28.28 21.65
N LEU A 96 7.64 27.52 21.13
CA LEU A 96 9.06 27.75 21.38
C LEU A 96 9.59 28.96 20.61
N PHE A 97 8.94 29.35 19.50
CA PHE A 97 9.32 30.51 18.71
C PHE A 97 8.80 31.83 19.28
N ILE A 98 7.96 31.80 20.33
CA ILE A 98 7.42 33.00 20.97
C ILE A 98 8.25 33.39 22.19
N ASN A 99 8.86 34.58 22.10
CA ASN A 99 9.66 35.13 23.20
C ASN A 99 8.81 35.38 24.45
N PRO A 100 9.17 34.77 25.60
CA PRO A 100 8.38 34.87 26.83
C PRO A 100 8.30 36.28 27.41
N GLU A 101 9.29 37.12 27.13
CA GLU A 101 9.37 38.49 27.66
C GLU A 101 8.44 39.48 26.95
N LYS A 102 8.14 39.28 25.65
CA LYS A 102 7.32 40.22 24.87
C LYS A 102 5.82 39.96 24.97
N SER A 103 5.38 38.71 25.16
CA SER A 103 3.95 38.36 25.03
C SER A 103 3.57 37.13 25.87
N LYS A 104 3.70 37.24 27.20
CA LYS A 104 3.42 36.15 28.15
C LYS A 104 2.01 35.56 28.03
N GLN A 105 0.98 36.39 27.85
CA GLN A 105 -0.42 35.92 27.68
C GLN A 105 -0.63 35.16 26.38
N LEU A 106 -0.07 35.64 25.27
CA LEU A 106 -0.15 34.98 23.96
C LEU A 106 0.49 33.59 24.01
N ARG A 107 1.67 33.49 24.64
CA ARG A 107 2.39 32.23 24.82
C ARG A 107 1.58 31.22 25.64
N LEU A 108 0.98 31.64 26.75
CA LEU A 108 0.16 30.74 27.59
C LEU A 108 -1.09 30.24 26.84
N SER A 109 -1.77 31.11 26.10
CA SER A 109 -2.94 30.74 25.30
C SER A 109 -2.56 29.73 24.21
N LEU A 110 -1.45 29.99 23.51
CA LEU A 110 -0.94 29.11 22.46
C LEU A 110 -0.45 27.77 23.02
N GLU A 111 0.24 27.76 24.16
CA GLU A 111 0.63 26.52 24.84
C GLU A 111 -0.59 25.66 25.19
N LYS A 112 -1.67 26.27 25.71
CA LYS A 112 -2.92 25.56 26.01
C LYS A 112 -3.59 25.00 24.75
N TRP A 113 -3.74 25.81 23.71
CA TRP A 113 -4.35 25.41 22.44
C TRP A 113 -3.55 24.30 21.75
N THR A 114 -2.23 24.45 21.67
CA THR A 114 -1.36 23.45 21.04
C THR A 114 -1.33 22.14 21.82
N TRP A 115 -1.41 22.16 23.16
CA TRP A 115 -1.53 20.94 23.95
C TRP A 115 -2.84 20.19 23.66
N TRP A 116 -3.96 20.90 23.59
CA TRP A 116 -5.24 20.31 23.20
C TRP A 116 -5.23 19.79 21.77
N GLY A 117 -4.62 20.53 20.84
CA GLY A 117 -4.44 20.09 19.45
C GLY A 117 -3.59 18.83 19.33
N MET A 118 -2.47 18.75 20.06
CA MET A 118 -1.63 17.54 20.12
C MET A 118 -2.38 16.37 20.75
N LEU A 119 -3.21 16.60 21.77
CA LEU A 119 -3.99 15.54 22.39
C LEU A 119 -4.99 14.93 21.40
N VAL A 120 -5.81 15.77 20.78
CA VAL A 120 -6.79 15.34 19.77
C VAL A 120 -6.09 14.64 18.59
N GLY A 121 -5.02 15.25 18.07
CA GLY A 121 -4.25 14.69 16.96
C GLY A 121 -3.63 13.33 17.30
N SER A 122 -3.03 13.18 18.49
CA SER A 122 -2.41 11.92 18.91
C SER A 122 -3.43 10.79 19.11
N PHE A 123 -4.61 11.07 19.68
CA PHE A 123 -5.68 10.07 19.79
C PHE A 123 -6.20 9.63 18.41
N ALA A 124 -6.43 10.57 17.50
CA ALA A 124 -6.87 10.27 16.14
C ALA A 124 -5.82 9.42 15.40
N MET A 125 -4.54 9.84 15.41
CA MET A 125 -3.45 9.13 14.76
C MET A 125 -3.24 7.73 15.33
N ALA A 126 -3.26 7.57 16.66
CA ALA A 126 -3.10 6.26 17.31
C ALA A 126 -4.28 5.33 17.00
N THR A 127 -5.52 5.83 17.00
CA THR A 127 -6.71 5.03 16.67
C THR A 127 -6.69 4.58 15.21
N PHE A 128 -6.42 5.51 14.29
CA PHE A 128 -6.30 5.19 12.87
C PHE A 128 -5.16 4.20 12.62
N SER A 129 -4.01 4.40 13.26
CA SER A 129 -2.88 3.49 13.14
C SER A 129 -3.19 2.11 13.71
N ALA A 130 -3.95 2.01 14.81
CA ALA A 130 -4.37 0.73 15.36
C ALA A 130 -5.28 -0.03 14.39
N TYR A 131 -6.20 0.66 13.70
CA TYR A 131 -7.02 0.06 12.65
C TYR A 131 -6.15 -0.47 11.49
N LEU A 132 -5.18 0.30 11.01
CA LEU A 132 -4.28 -0.18 9.95
C LEU A 132 -3.42 -1.36 10.40
N MET A 133 -2.99 -1.41 11.66
CA MET A 133 -2.28 -2.58 12.20
C MET A 133 -3.21 -3.81 12.27
N TYR A 134 -4.49 -3.62 12.59
CA TYR A 134 -5.49 -4.69 12.48
C TYR A 134 -5.59 -5.20 11.02
N VAL A 135 -5.73 -4.30 10.04
CA VAL A 135 -5.79 -4.68 8.62
C VAL A 135 -4.53 -5.44 8.19
N LEU A 136 -3.34 -4.98 8.59
CA LEU A 136 -2.09 -5.68 8.27
C LEU A 136 -2.05 -7.09 8.88
N ALA A 137 -2.50 -7.25 10.12
CA ALA A 137 -2.44 -8.53 10.82
C ALA A 137 -3.49 -9.54 10.34
N PHE A 138 -4.70 -9.09 10.01
CA PHE A 138 -5.84 -9.98 9.76
C PHE A 138 -6.31 -10.02 8.31
N GLU A 139 -6.22 -8.91 7.57
CA GLU A 139 -6.72 -8.83 6.19
C GLU A 139 -5.60 -9.07 5.18
N LEU A 140 -4.48 -8.36 5.32
CA LEU A 140 -3.38 -8.40 4.35
C LEU A 140 -2.31 -9.45 4.68
N GLN A 141 -2.20 -9.85 5.95
CA GLN A 141 -1.25 -10.87 6.46
C GLN A 141 0.22 -10.65 6.09
N THR A 142 0.60 -9.41 5.78
CA THR A 142 1.96 -9.02 5.39
C THR A 142 2.60 -8.12 6.45
N VAL A 143 3.92 -8.28 6.61
CA VAL A 143 4.72 -7.45 7.50
C VAL A 143 5.22 -6.24 6.73
N CYS A 144 4.82 -5.05 7.19
CA CYS A 144 5.41 -3.81 6.72
C CYS A 144 6.08 -3.01 7.85
N TYR A 145 7.41 -3.01 7.86
CA TYR A 145 8.22 -2.32 8.87
C TYR A 145 8.00 -0.80 8.90
N TYR A 146 7.76 -0.17 7.75
CA TYR A 146 7.45 1.26 7.69
C TYR A 146 6.13 1.59 8.41
N CYS A 147 5.10 0.78 8.19
CA CYS A 147 3.80 0.95 8.84
C CYS A 147 3.88 0.69 10.36
N ILE A 148 4.63 -0.34 10.77
CA ILE A 148 4.91 -0.63 12.18
C ILE A 148 5.67 0.53 12.84
N GLY A 149 6.68 1.07 12.15
CA GLY A 149 7.44 2.24 12.63
C GLY A 149 6.54 3.45 12.84
N SER A 150 5.66 3.75 11.88
CA SER A 150 4.66 4.81 12.04
C SER A 150 3.69 4.54 13.20
N ALA A 151 3.28 3.29 13.41
CA ALA A 151 2.42 2.94 14.54
C ALA A 151 3.10 3.20 15.89
N LEU A 152 4.37 2.83 16.03
CA LEU A 152 5.16 3.11 17.22
C LEU A 152 5.35 4.61 17.46
N PHE A 153 5.56 5.41 16.40
CA PHE A 153 5.61 6.86 16.52
C PHE A 153 4.27 7.44 17.00
N SER A 154 3.14 7.01 16.43
CA SER A 154 1.82 7.50 16.84
C SER A 154 1.50 7.17 18.31
N LEU A 155 1.82 5.96 18.76
CA LEU A 155 1.65 5.53 20.16
C LEU A 155 2.55 6.35 21.09
N SER A 156 3.80 6.56 20.69
CA SER A 156 4.76 7.37 21.45
C SER A 156 4.30 8.82 21.59
N LEU A 157 3.75 9.41 20.53
CA LEU A 157 3.17 10.77 20.56
C LEU A 157 2.00 10.84 21.55
N LEU A 158 1.11 9.84 21.55
CA LEU A 158 -0.01 9.79 22.50
C LEU A 158 0.49 9.69 23.95
N THR A 159 1.39 8.76 24.24
CA THR A 159 1.95 8.56 25.59
C THR A 159 2.67 9.81 26.09
N LEU A 160 3.52 10.42 25.26
CA LEU A 160 4.23 11.65 25.61
C LEU A 160 3.29 12.85 25.76
N THR A 161 2.18 12.89 25.03
CA THR A 161 1.21 13.97 25.14
C THR A 161 0.42 13.91 26.44
N ILE A 162 0.05 12.70 26.88
CA ILE A 162 -0.63 12.48 28.16
C ILE A 162 0.30 12.83 29.34
N ILE A 163 1.54 12.34 29.32
CA ILE A 163 2.50 12.51 30.44
C ILE A 163 3.15 13.92 30.42
N GLY A 164 3.24 14.54 29.24
CA GLY A 164 4.02 15.74 29.00
C GLY A 164 3.40 17.05 29.51
N ASN A 165 2.12 17.05 29.87
CA ASN A 165 1.38 18.22 30.34
C ASN A 165 0.72 17.97 31.71
N ASP A 166 0.56 19.03 32.53
CA ASP A 166 -0.20 18.97 33.79
C ASP A 166 -1.67 19.24 33.46
N TRP A 167 -2.43 18.18 33.25
CA TRP A 167 -3.84 18.29 32.93
C TRP A 167 -4.66 18.56 34.19
N GLU A 168 -5.49 19.60 34.15
CA GLU A 168 -6.32 20.01 35.29
C GLU A 168 -7.39 18.95 35.64
N ASP A 169 -7.92 18.26 34.62
CA ASP A 169 -8.95 17.24 34.77
C ASP A 169 -8.65 16.00 33.91
N MET A 170 -8.40 14.87 34.57
CA MET A 170 -8.17 13.59 33.91
C MET A 170 -9.44 13.03 33.25
N GLY A 171 -10.62 13.35 33.78
CA GLY A 171 -11.90 12.93 33.22
C GLY A 171 -12.14 13.55 31.85
N GLN A 172 -11.76 14.83 31.68
CA GLN A 172 -11.87 15.53 30.42
C GLN A 172 -10.99 14.87 29.33
N ILE A 173 -9.76 14.46 29.65
CA ILE A 173 -8.86 13.78 28.71
C ILE A 173 -9.48 12.46 28.24
N ILE A 174 -9.96 11.64 29.18
CA ILE A 174 -10.54 10.33 28.86
C ILE A 174 -11.78 10.51 27.99
N PHE A 175 -12.66 11.45 28.36
CA PHE A 175 -13.88 11.73 27.60
C PHE A 175 -13.56 12.21 26.18
N THR A 176 -12.63 13.17 26.03
CA THR A 176 -12.20 13.63 24.71
C THR A 176 -11.52 12.51 23.92
N GLY A 177 -10.66 11.72 24.55
CA GLY A 177 -9.96 10.60 23.92
C GLY A 177 -10.93 9.56 23.37
N VAL A 178 -11.93 9.15 24.16
CA VAL A 178 -12.98 8.20 23.72
C VAL A 178 -13.81 8.79 22.59
N ALA A 179 -14.22 10.06 22.70
CA ALA A 179 -14.99 10.71 21.64
C ALA A 179 -14.23 10.74 20.31
N ILE A 180 -12.95 11.17 20.34
CA ILE A 180 -12.11 11.23 19.14
C ILE A 180 -11.82 9.83 18.59
N ALA A 181 -11.55 8.84 19.45
CA ALA A 181 -11.35 7.45 19.02
C ALA A 181 -12.60 6.89 18.31
N LEU A 182 -13.79 7.10 18.86
CA LEU A 182 -15.04 6.67 18.23
C LEU A 182 -15.27 7.36 16.89
N ILE A 183 -15.12 8.68 16.82
CA ILE A 183 -15.26 9.45 15.58
C ILE A 183 -14.28 8.95 14.52
N THR A 184 -13.02 8.76 14.90
CA THR A 184 -11.97 8.29 13.99
C THR A 184 -12.27 6.88 13.50
N LEU A 185 -12.67 5.98 14.40
CA LEU A 185 -13.00 4.60 14.05
C LEU A 185 -14.20 4.53 13.12
N VAL A 186 -15.30 5.23 13.42
CA VAL A 186 -16.50 5.27 12.56
C VAL A 186 -16.17 5.86 11.20
N SER A 187 -15.38 6.94 11.15
CA SER A 187 -14.95 7.56 9.89
C SER A 187 -14.09 6.59 9.08
N THR A 188 -13.18 5.88 9.74
CA THR A 188 -12.27 4.92 9.10
C THR A 188 -13.03 3.73 8.54
N VAL A 189 -13.94 3.15 9.34
CA VAL A 189 -14.80 2.05 8.88
C VAL A 189 -15.70 2.53 7.74
N GLY A 190 -16.25 3.74 7.79
CA GLY A 190 -17.05 4.30 6.71
C GLY A 190 -16.28 4.44 5.40
N VAL A 191 -15.03 4.91 5.47
CA VAL A 191 -14.13 5.02 4.30
C VAL A 191 -13.81 3.66 3.70
N TYR A 192 -13.55 2.65 4.53
CA TYR A 192 -13.12 1.32 4.06
C TYR A 192 -14.23 0.26 4.02
N ALA A 193 -15.49 0.62 4.28
CA ALA A 193 -16.61 -0.32 4.34
C ALA A 193 -16.77 -1.15 3.07
N ASN A 194 -16.46 -0.55 1.91
CA ASN A 194 -16.67 -1.16 0.60
C ASN A 194 -15.41 -1.81 0.01
N VAL A 195 -14.30 -1.84 0.75
CA VAL A 195 -13.07 -2.52 0.29
C VAL A 195 -13.30 -4.02 0.10
N ASN A 196 -14.18 -4.62 0.92
CA ASN A 196 -14.54 -6.03 0.87
C ASN A 196 -15.94 -6.28 0.27
N ALA A 197 -16.64 -5.25 -0.23
CA ALA A 197 -18.01 -5.39 -0.76
C ALA A 197 -18.07 -6.27 -2.03
N ASP A 198 -16.96 -6.37 -2.78
CA ASP A 198 -16.84 -7.26 -3.95
C ASP A 198 -16.77 -8.75 -3.58
N VAL A 199 -16.66 -9.09 -2.29
CA VAL A 199 -16.63 -10.49 -1.80
C VAL A 199 -18.04 -11.01 -1.46
N ALA A 200 -19.04 -10.12 -1.29
CA ALA A 200 -20.38 -10.50 -0.85
C ALA A 200 -21.36 -10.86 -1.98
N THR A 201 -21.03 -10.58 -3.24
CA THR A 201 -21.78 -11.05 -4.41
C THR A 201 -21.02 -12.18 -5.07
N ASN A 202 -21.41 -13.42 -4.77
CA ASN A 202 -20.98 -14.63 -5.48
C ASN A 202 -21.52 -14.65 -6.93
N GLN A 203 -20.99 -13.75 -7.75
CA GLN A 203 -20.94 -13.76 -9.19
C GLN A 203 -20.02 -12.60 -9.59
N PRO A 204 -18.85 -12.84 -10.22
CA PRO A 204 -18.13 -11.74 -10.84
C PRO A 204 -19.07 -11.16 -11.91
N ALA A 205 -19.63 -9.98 -11.64
CA ALA A 205 -20.22 -9.20 -12.70
C ALA A 205 -19.10 -9.00 -13.72
N THR A 206 -19.22 -9.61 -14.90
CA THR A 206 -18.33 -9.35 -16.01
C THR A 206 -18.46 -7.87 -16.35
N GLU A 207 -17.57 -7.03 -15.81
CA GLU A 207 -17.45 -5.65 -16.23
C GLU A 207 -17.03 -5.66 -17.71
N ILE A 208 -17.93 -5.23 -18.58
CA ILE A 208 -17.68 -5.12 -20.02
C ILE A 208 -17.10 -3.72 -20.26
N SER A 209 -15.88 -3.66 -20.77
CA SER A 209 -15.25 -2.42 -21.23
C SER A 209 -16.09 -1.77 -22.34
N GLN A 210 -15.94 -0.46 -22.55
CA GLN A 210 -16.63 0.27 -23.63
C GLN A 210 -16.43 -0.35 -25.02
N ASN A 211 -15.36 -1.14 -25.19
CA ASN A 211 -15.03 -1.85 -26.42
C ASN A 211 -15.59 -3.29 -26.49
N GLY A 212 -16.52 -3.66 -25.60
CA GLY A 212 -17.17 -4.97 -25.59
C GLY A 212 -16.34 -6.12 -25.01
N LYS A 213 -15.14 -5.85 -24.49
CA LYS A 213 -14.24 -6.85 -23.88
C LYS A 213 -14.50 -7.02 -22.39
N ILE A 214 -14.32 -8.22 -21.88
CA ILE A 214 -14.45 -8.54 -20.45
C ILE A 214 -13.19 -8.06 -19.72
N ILE A 215 -13.35 -7.24 -18.69
CA ILE A 215 -12.25 -6.79 -17.85
C ILE A 215 -11.80 -7.94 -16.95
N ILE A 216 -10.49 -8.23 -16.93
CA ILE A 216 -9.94 -9.25 -16.04
C ILE A 216 -9.91 -8.75 -14.60
N THR A 217 -10.19 -9.64 -13.65
CA THR A 217 -10.11 -9.35 -12.22
C THR A 217 -8.83 -9.89 -11.60
N ARG A 218 -8.25 -9.09 -10.68
CA ARG A 218 -7.09 -9.48 -9.88
C ARG A 218 -7.52 -10.26 -8.63
N PRO A 219 -6.65 -11.17 -8.14
CA PRO A 219 -6.90 -11.91 -6.93
C PRO A 219 -6.74 -11.00 -5.71
N THR A 220 -7.60 -11.19 -4.71
CA THR A 220 -7.56 -10.49 -3.41
C THR A 220 -6.91 -11.31 -2.30
N VAL A 221 -6.52 -12.55 -2.61
CA VAL A 221 -5.89 -13.51 -1.69
C VAL A 221 -4.44 -13.74 -2.08
N GLU A 222 -3.61 -14.23 -1.16
CA GLU A 222 -2.21 -14.56 -1.45
C GLU A 222 -2.05 -15.72 -2.44
N ALA A 223 -1.01 -15.65 -3.27
CA ALA A 223 -0.63 -16.73 -4.18
C ALA A 223 0.00 -17.89 -3.41
N LYS A 224 -0.43 -19.11 -3.71
CA LYS A 224 0.12 -20.32 -3.08
C LYS A 224 1.04 -21.06 -4.05
N PRO A 225 2.25 -21.47 -3.62
CA PRO A 225 3.10 -22.33 -4.44
C PRO A 225 2.40 -23.68 -4.69
N PRO A 226 2.69 -24.35 -5.83
CA PRO A 226 3.67 -23.96 -6.85
C PRO A 226 3.08 -23.19 -8.05
N ILE A 227 1.76 -23.01 -8.12
CA ILE A 227 1.06 -22.51 -9.32
C ILE A 227 0.60 -21.05 -9.16
N GLY A 228 0.46 -20.58 -7.92
CA GLY A 228 -0.07 -19.27 -7.58
C GLY A 228 -1.59 -19.28 -7.52
N TRP A 229 -2.21 -18.40 -8.30
CA TRP A 229 -3.67 -18.35 -8.46
C TRP A 229 -4.13 -19.17 -9.66
N GLU A 230 -5.29 -19.80 -9.54
CA GLU A 230 -5.93 -20.50 -10.65
C GLU A 230 -6.46 -19.51 -11.68
N ILE A 231 -6.22 -19.80 -12.96
CA ILE A 231 -6.74 -18.99 -14.07
C ILE A 231 -8.25 -19.22 -14.14
N THR A 232 -9.03 -18.16 -13.95
CA THR A 232 -10.51 -18.23 -13.94
C THR A 232 -11.13 -17.91 -15.30
N THR A 233 -10.38 -17.30 -16.22
CA THR A 233 -10.86 -17.00 -17.57
C THR A 233 -10.75 -18.20 -18.51
N THR A 234 -11.66 -18.27 -19.49
CA THR A 234 -11.69 -19.32 -20.51
C THR A 234 -11.15 -18.81 -21.83
N SER A 235 -10.22 -19.54 -22.43
CA SER A 235 -9.66 -19.17 -23.74
C SER A 235 -10.72 -19.30 -24.84
N GLY A 236 -10.78 -18.31 -25.72
CA GLY A 236 -11.51 -18.42 -27.00
C GLY A 236 -10.58 -18.88 -28.12
N GLU A 237 -11.13 -18.97 -29.33
CA GLU A 237 -10.38 -19.41 -30.51
C GLU A 237 -9.21 -18.47 -30.84
N SER A 238 -9.42 -17.14 -30.73
CA SER A 238 -8.38 -16.14 -30.97
C SER A 238 -7.24 -16.24 -29.95
N GLU A 239 -7.52 -16.43 -28.66
CA GLU A 239 -6.48 -16.61 -27.63
C GLU A 239 -5.65 -17.87 -27.86
N ILE A 240 -6.31 -18.98 -28.19
CA ILE A 240 -5.64 -20.26 -28.47
C ILE A 240 -4.77 -20.13 -29.73
N ALA A 241 -5.29 -19.52 -30.79
CA ALA A 241 -4.57 -19.32 -32.05
C ALA A 241 -3.33 -18.43 -31.87
N LEU A 242 -3.48 -17.29 -31.17
CA LEU A 242 -2.34 -16.43 -30.85
C LEU A 242 -1.32 -17.16 -29.97
N ALA A 243 -1.76 -17.89 -28.93
CA ALA A 243 -0.84 -18.62 -28.06
C ALA A 243 -0.02 -19.68 -28.81
N LYS A 244 -0.63 -20.37 -29.78
CA LYS A 244 0.07 -21.31 -30.67
C LYS A 244 1.07 -20.58 -31.59
N HIS A 245 0.71 -19.42 -32.14
CA HIS A 245 1.62 -18.60 -32.94
C HIS A 245 2.83 -18.12 -32.15
N LEU A 246 2.60 -17.62 -30.92
CA LEU A 246 3.66 -17.20 -30.01
C LEU A 246 4.60 -18.36 -29.67
N ALA A 247 4.05 -19.56 -29.48
CA ALA A 247 4.84 -20.77 -29.23
C ALA A 247 5.72 -21.17 -30.42
N GLN A 248 5.26 -20.94 -31.65
CA GLN A 248 6.03 -21.20 -32.87
C GLN A 248 7.04 -20.09 -33.16
N SER A 249 6.84 -18.91 -32.58
CA SER A 249 7.76 -17.77 -32.65
C SER A 249 8.87 -17.87 -31.60
N ASP A 250 9.81 -16.92 -31.66
CA ASP A 250 10.84 -16.69 -30.63
C ASP A 250 10.31 -15.82 -29.47
N ALA A 251 9.03 -16.02 -29.10
CA ALA A 251 8.40 -15.35 -27.97
C ALA A 251 8.47 -16.24 -26.72
N VAL A 252 9.09 -15.75 -25.65
CA VAL A 252 9.18 -16.44 -24.37
C VAL A 252 8.73 -15.50 -23.26
N MET A 253 7.79 -15.96 -22.44
CA MET A 253 7.34 -15.24 -21.26
C MET A 253 8.11 -15.71 -20.02
N TYR A 254 8.72 -14.79 -19.31
CA TYR A 254 9.33 -15.00 -17.99
C TYR A 254 8.36 -14.50 -16.92
N SER A 255 8.05 -15.35 -15.96
CA SER A 255 7.01 -15.09 -14.97
C SER A 255 7.38 -15.68 -13.63
N ALA A 256 6.77 -15.15 -12.56
CA ALA A 256 6.78 -15.78 -11.24
C ALA A 256 5.36 -16.20 -10.86
N TYR A 257 5.18 -17.36 -10.21
CA TYR A 257 3.84 -17.82 -9.84
C TYR A 257 3.10 -16.84 -8.92
N TRP A 258 3.82 -16.14 -8.04
CA TRP A 258 3.28 -15.20 -7.05
C TRP A 258 3.05 -13.78 -7.60
N CYS A 259 3.45 -13.52 -8.84
CA CYS A 259 3.45 -12.17 -9.40
C CYS A 259 2.04 -11.78 -9.88
N PRO A 260 1.41 -10.73 -9.32
CA PRO A 260 0.04 -10.33 -9.69
C PRO A 260 -0.09 -9.92 -11.16
N HIS A 261 0.90 -9.22 -11.71
CA HIS A 261 0.91 -8.85 -13.13
C HIS A 261 1.09 -10.05 -14.06
N CYS A 262 1.77 -11.11 -13.59
CA CYS A 262 1.90 -12.35 -14.32
C CYS A 262 0.56 -13.07 -14.36
N TYR A 263 -0.22 -12.96 -13.29
CA TYR A 263 -1.60 -13.41 -13.27
C TYR A 263 -2.51 -12.60 -14.21
N ASP A 264 -2.35 -11.27 -14.28
CA ASP A 264 -3.05 -10.45 -15.28
C ASP A 264 -2.79 -10.99 -16.71
N GLN A 265 -1.52 -11.24 -17.06
CA GLN A 265 -1.17 -11.81 -18.37
C GLN A 265 -1.78 -13.20 -18.58
N LYS A 266 -1.79 -14.06 -17.56
CA LYS A 266 -2.43 -15.39 -17.59
C LYS A 266 -3.91 -15.28 -17.92
N GLN A 267 -4.61 -14.35 -17.26
CA GLN A 267 -6.05 -14.13 -17.42
C GLN A 267 -6.42 -13.60 -18.80
N LEU A 268 -5.55 -12.80 -19.45
CA LEU A 268 -5.77 -12.35 -20.82
C LEU A 268 -5.85 -13.53 -21.81
N PHE A 269 -5.01 -14.55 -21.64
CA PHE A 269 -5.02 -15.75 -22.49
C PHE A 269 -6.10 -16.77 -22.10
N GLY A 270 -6.41 -16.87 -20.81
CA GLY A 270 -7.29 -17.91 -20.29
C GLY A 270 -6.61 -19.27 -20.15
N GLN A 271 -7.34 -20.18 -19.48
CA GLN A 271 -6.77 -21.40 -18.93
C GLN A 271 -6.12 -22.31 -19.98
N GLU A 272 -6.78 -22.57 -21.11
CA GLU A 272 -6.28 -23.50 -22.14
C GLU A 272 -5.07 -22.93 -22.88
N ALA A 273 -5.20 -21.70 -23.42
CA ALA A 273 -4.16 -21.07 -24.20
C ALA A 273 -2.89 -20.85 -23.38
N PHE A 274 -3.04 -20.38 -22.14
CA PHE A 274 -1.89 -20.17 -21.27
C PHE A 274 -1.23 -21.49 -20.85
N ASN A 275 -2.02 -22.50 -20.46
CA ASN A 275 -1.46 -23.73 -19.91
C ASN A 275 -0.81 -24.63 -20.95
N ASN A 276 -1.38 -24.70 -22.15
CA ASN A 276 -1.05 -25.77 -23.10
C ASN A 276 -0.20 -25.31 -24.28
N HIS A 277 -0.12 -24.00 -24.56
CA HIS A 277 0.47 -23.53 -25.81
C HIS A 277 1.68 -22.62 -25.62
N LEU A 278 1.69 -21.72 -24.63
CA LEU A 278 2.77 -20.74 -24.49
C LEU A 278 4.12 -21.35 -24.04
N LYS A 279 5.20 -20.85 -24.64
CA LYS A 279 6.57 -20.98 -24.10
C LYS A 279 6.74 -20.03 -22.92
N LYS A 280 6.79 -20.58 -21.71
CA LYS A 280 6.91 -19.82 -20.47
C LYS A 280 7.99 -20.39 -19.57
N ILE A 281 8.68 -19.52 -18.85
CA ILE A 281 9.68 -19.85 -17.84
C ILE A 281 9.18 -19.35 -16.49
N GLU A 282 9.16 -20.27 -15.52
CA GLU A 282 8.85 -19.99 -14.12
C GLU A 282 10.14 -19.61 -13.39
N CYS A 283 10.25 -18.37 -12.95
CA CYS A 283 11.46 -17.83 -12.33
C CYS A 283 11.50 -18.07 -10.81
N ALA A 284 10.38 -18.50 -10.22
CA ALA A 284 10.31 -18.91 -8.83
C ALA A 284 10.99 -20.26 -8.59
N PRO A 285 11.92 -20.41 -7.64
CA PRO A 285 12.53 -21.70 -7.32
C PRO A 285 11.51 -22.72 -6.78
N ASP A 286 10.48 -22.26 -6.05
CA ASP A 286 9.37 -23.03 -5.49
C ASP A 286 8.12 -23.03 -6.38
N GLY A 287 8.22 -22.46 -7.58
CA GLY A 287 7.19 -22.51 -8.61
C GLY A 287 7.14 -23.86 -9.34
N LEU A 288 6.08 -24.06 -10.09
CA LEU A 288 5.87 -25.30 -10.86
C LEU A 288 6.97 -25.44 -11.92
N LYS A 289 7.89 -26.38 -11.69
CA LYS A 289 9.09 -26.57 -12.54
C LYS A 289 9.91 -25.27 -12.63
N GLY A 290 10.16 -24.63 -11.48
CA GLY A 290 10.97 -23.43 -11.37
C GLY A 290 12.36 -23.54 -12.00
N GLU A 291 12.73 -22.56 -12.82
CA GLU A 291 14.01 -22.44 -13.52
C GLU A 291 14.66 -21.05 -13.29
N PRO A 292 14.91 -20.64 -12.03
CA PRO A 292 15.41 -19.30 -11.70
C PRO A 292 16.71 -18.95 -12.44
N GLN A 293 17.59 -19.93 -12.69
CA GLN A 293 18.85 -19.69 -13.40
C GLN A 293 18.62 -19.17 -14.82
N LYS A 294 17.62 -19.67 -15.55
CA LYS A 294 17.31 -19.18 -16.90
C LYS A 294 16.88 -17.71 -16.89
N CYS A 295 16.24 -17.26 -15.82
CA CYS A 295 15.83 -15.87 -15.66
C CYS A 295 17.01 -14.96 -15.29
N VAL A 296 17.96 -15.46 -14.49
CA VAL A 296 19.23 -14.77 -14.22
C VAL A 296 20.06 -14.64 -15.50
N ASP A 297 20.21 -15.73 -16.25
CA ASP A 297 20.99 -15.75 -17.51
C ASP A 297 20.38 -14.84 -18.58
N ALA A 298 19.04 -14.73 -18.60
CA ALA A 298 18.30 -13.81 -19.48
C ALA A 298 18.22 -12.37 -18.94
N ASN A 299 18.86 -12.06 -17.82
CA ASN A 299 18.88 -10.74 -17.17
C ASN A 299 17.47 -10.16 -16.91
N ILE A 300 16.56 -11.00 -16.42
CA ILE A 300 15.18 -10.60 -16.11
C ILE A 300 15.14 -9.77 -14.83
N ARG A 301 14.65 -8.53 -14.93
CA ARG A 301 14.60 -7.56 -13.81
C ARG A 301 13.22 -7.42 -13.18
N ALA A 302 12.17 -7.71 -13.93
CA ALA A 302 10.78 -7.57 -13.50
C ALA A 302 9.91 -8.69 -14.08
N PHE A 303 8.72 -8.89 -13.50
CA PHE A 303 7.76 -9.87 -13.99
C PHE A 303 6.37 -9.24 -14.26
N PRO A 304 5.64 -9.69 -15.29
CA PRO A 304 6.13 -10.58 -16.34
C PRO A 304 7.11 -9.83 -17.25
N THR A 305 7.97 -10.56 -17.93
CA THR A 305 8.82 -10.03 -19.00
C THR A 305 8.68 -10.92 -20.23
N TRP A 306 8.47 -10.32 -21.39
CA TRP A 306 8.49 -11.02 -22.66
C TRP A 306 9.81 -10.76 -23.37
N ILE A 307 10.45 -11.83 -23.84
CA ILE A 307 11.52 -11.73 -24.82
C ILE A 307 10.95 -12.19 -26.16
N ILE A 308 10.92 -11.29 -27.14
CA ILE A 308 10.37 -11.54 -28.46
C ILE A 308 11.40 -11.08 -29.48
N GLN A 309 11.88 -11.99 -30.34
CA GLN A 309 12.91 -11.68 -31.35
C GLN A 309 14.16 -11.01 -30.75
N GLY A 310 14.55 -11.40 -29.53
CA GLY A 310 15.68 -10.84 -28.80
C GLY A 310 15.45 -9.47 -28.16
N GLN A 311 14.28 -8.85 -28.35
CA GLN A 311 13.89 -7.61 -27.68
C GLN A 311 13.15 -7.91 -26.37
N VAL A 312 13.37 -7.06 -25.37
CA VAL A 312 12.81 -7.21 -24.01
C VAL A 312 11.62 -6.27 -23.83
N TYR A 313 10.49 -6.83 -23.39
CA TYR A 313 9.26 -6.10 -23.08
C TYR A 313 8.84 -6.41 -21.64
N GLU A 314 9.11 -5.49 -20.73
CA GLU A 314 8.77 -5.61 -19.31
C GLU A 314 7.30 -5.25 -19.06
N GLY A 315 6.67 -5.94 -18.12
CA GLY A 315 5.28 -5.74 -17.74
C GLY A 315 4.28 -6.49 -18.63
N VAL A 316 3.00 -6.35 -18.29
CA VAL A 316 1.89 -7.01 -18.98
C VAL A 316 1.74 -6.44 -20.39
N GLN A 317 1.62 -7.31 -21.38
CA GLN A 317 1.38 -6.97 -22.77
C GLN A 317 -0.04 -7.38 -23.17
N SER A 318 -0.77 -6.49 -23.86
CA SER A 318 -2.07 -6.85 -24.42
C SER A 318 -1.90 -7.92 -25.51
N LEU A 319 -2.95 -8.70 -25.78
CA LEU A 319 -2.88 -9.75 -26.81
C LEU A 319 -2.70 -9.16 -28.21
N GLU A 320 -3.28 -7.99 -28.48
CA GLU A 320 -3.09 -7.24 -29.72
C GLU A 320 -1.64 -6.79 -29.85
N LYS A 321 -1.02 -6.35 -28.76
CA LYS A 321 0.38 -5.95 -28.78
C LYS A 321 1.29 -7.14 -29.06
N LEU A 322 1.04 -8.28 -28.41
CA LEU A 322 1.78 -9.52 -28.67
C LEU A 322 1.59 -10.00 -30.12
N ALA A 323 0.40 -9.86 -30.67
CA ALA A 323 0.11 -10.15 -32.07
C ALA A 323 0.91 -9.24 -33.01
N GLU A 324 0.91 -7.93 -32.76
CA GLU A 324 1.67 -6.94 -33.54
C GLU A 324 3.18 -7.25 -33.51
N LEU A 325 3.74 -7.47 -32.32
CA LEU A 325 5.16 -7.73 -32.12
C LEU A 325 5.66 -9.02 -32.80
N THR A 326 4.76 -9.98 -33.02
CA THR A 326 5.09 -11.27 -33.66
C THR A 326 4.56 -11.40 -35.07
N GLY A 327 4.00 -10.33 -35.64
CA GLY A 327 3.45 -10.33 -37.00
C GLY A 327 2.29 -11.31 -37.19
N TYR A 328 1.52 -11.59 -36.13
CA TYR A 328 0.36 -12.48 -36.18
C TYR A 328 -0.77 -11.87 -37.02
N THR A 329 -1.19 -12.56 -38.08
CA THR A 329 -2.23 -12.12 -39.02
C THR A 329 -3.56 -12.86 -38.86
N GLY A 330 -3.70 -13.73 -37.86
CA GLY A 330 -4.96 -14.45 -37.61
C GLY A 330 -6.01 -13.57 -36.94
N GLU A 331 -7.16 -14.17 -36.60
CA GLU A 331 -8.22 -13.45 -35.90
C GLU A 331 -7.78 -12.95 -34.52
N GLN A 332 -8.12 -11.71 -34.21
CA GLN A 332 -7.76 -10.99 -32.98
C GLN A 332 -8.99 -10.60 -32.16
N ASN A 333 -10.04 -11.43 -32.21
CA ASN A 333 -11.30 -11.22 -31.48
C ASN A 333 -11.12 -11.62 -29.99
N PHE A 334 -10.14 -11.01 -29.32
CA PHE A 334 -9.78 -11.34 -27.95
C PHE A 334 -10.87 -10.90 -26.96
N LYS A 335 -11.22 -11.80 -26.06
CA LYS A 335 -12.33 -11.66 -25.10
C LYS A 335 -12.01 -10.73 -23.94
N TYR A 336 -10.73 -10.65 -23.56
CA TYR A 336 -10.32 -10.05 -22.29
C TYR A 336 -9.48 -8.79 -22.49
N THR A 337 -9.59 -7.86 -21.55
CA THR A 337 -8.76 -6.64 -21.48
C THR A 337 -8.31 -6.37 -20.05
N LEU A 338 -7.21 -5.64 -19.92
CA LEU A 338 -6.80 -5.05 -18.66
C LEU A 338 -7.82 -4.00 -18.21
N ARG A 339 -7.95 -3.82 -16.89
CA ARG A 339 -8.80 -2.82 -16.26
C ARG A 339 -8.31 -1.40 -16.54
#